data_AF-A0A0D6LRI0-F1
#
_entry.id   AF-A0A0D6LRI0-F1
#
_cell.length_a   1.000
_cell.length_b   1.000
_cell.length_c   1.000
_cell.angle_alpha   90.00
_cell.angle_beta   90.00
_cell.angle_gamma   90.00
#
_symmetry.space_group_name_H-M   'P 1'
#
loop_
_entity.id
_entity.type
_entity.pdbx_description
1 polymer ?
#
loop_
_entity_poly.entity_id
_entity_poly.type
_entity_poly.pdbx_seq_one_letter_code
_entity_poly.pdbx_strand_id
1 'polypeptide(L)'
;MAAAAQKLLGRIGTLGVGLAIAGGVAQSALYNVDGGQRAVIFDRFAGVKDEVVGEGTHFLIPWVQKPILFDIRSTPRAISTITGSKDLQNVSITLRILHRPDPTKLPNIYLNIGLDYAERVLPSITNEVLKAVVAQFDAHEMITQRETVSQRVSLALSQRAAQFGLLLDDISITHLSFGREFTEAVEMKQVAQQEAEKARYLVEKAEQMKIAAITTAE
;
A
#
# COMPACT_ATOMS: atom_id res chain seq x y z
N MET A 1 58.70 30.38 -38.07
CA MET A 1 58.52 29.71 -36.76
C MET A 1 57.23 30.13 -36.05
N ALA A 2 56.95 31.44 -35.88
CA ALA A 2 55.77 31.92 -35.13
C ALA A 2 54.40 31.51 -35.74
N ALA A 3 54.23 31.56 -37.06
CA ALA A 3 52.96 31.22 -37.72
C ALA A 3 52.59 29.72 -37.61
N ALA A 4 53.59 28.83 -37.52
CA ALA A 4 53.37 27.40 -37.34
C ALA A 4 52.91 27.10 -35.90
N ALA A 5 53.51 27.75 -34.91
CA ALA A 5 53.12 27.63 -33.50
C ALA A 5 51.69 28.15 -33.26
N GLN A 6 51.29 29.24 -33.90
CA GLN A 6 49.96 29.83 -33.76
C GLN A 6 48.86 28.98 -34.44
N LYS A 7 49.16 28.36 -35.59
CA LYS A 7 48.29 27.34 -36.21
C LYS A 7 48.19 26.06 -35.38
N LEU A 8 49.28 25.66 -34.71
CA LEU A 8 49.30 24.50 -33.81
C LEU A 8 48.45 24.75 -32.55
N LEU A 9 48.60 25.92 -31.93
CA LEU A 9 47.79 26.37 -30.79
C LEU A 9 46.30 26.47 -31.15
N GLY A 10 45.96 26.99 -32.33
CA GLY A 10 44.56 27.01 -32.82
C GLY A 10 43.98 25.61 -33.05
N ARG A 11 44.79 24.66 -33.56
CA ARG A 11 44.38 23.26 -33.70
C ARG A 11 44.22 22.54 -32.36
N ILE A 12 45.10 22.82 -31.39
CA ILE A 12 45.00 22.27 -30.03
C ILE A 12 43.78 22.85 -29.31
N GLY A 13 43.49 24.15 -29.46
CA GLY A 13 42.30 24.79 -28.90
C GLY A 13 41.00 24.22 -29.48
N THR A 14 40.93 24.03 -30.79
CA THR A 14 39.75 23.42 -31.44
C THR A 14 39.58 21.94 -31.09
N LEU A 15 40.67 21.17 -30.99
CA LEU A 15 40.64 19.80 -30.47
C LEU A 15 40.21 19.74 -29.01
N GLY A 16 40.68 20.66 -28.17
CA GLY A 16 40.32 20.76 -26.75
C GLY A 16 38.83 21.08 -26.56
N VAL A 17 38.29 22.01 -27.35
CA VAL A 17 36.84 22.31 -27.35
C VAL A 17 36.03 21.10 -27.83
N GLY A 18 36.48 20.43 -28.90
CA GLY A 18 35.82 19.20 -29.39
C GLY A 18 35.78 18.09 -28.35
N LEU A 19 36.89 17.85 -27.65
CA LEU A 19 36.97 16.89 -26.55
C LEU A 19 36.10 17.28 -25.34
N ALA A 20 36.04 18.57 -25.00
CA ALA A 20 35.18 19.05 -23.92
C ALA A 20 33.69 18.86 -24.23
N ILE A 21 33.27 19.14 -25.47
CA ILE A 21 31.90 18.92 -25.94
C ILE A 21 31.60 17.41 -25.95
N ALA A 22 32.49 16.58 -26.49
CA ALA A 22 32.31 15.14 -26.53
C ALA A 22 32.24 14.53 -25.12
N GLY A 23 33.10 14.98 -24.19
CA GLY A 23 33.08 14.57 -22.79
C GLY A 23 31.80 15.01 -22.07
N GLY A 24 31.31 16.23 -22.32
CA GLY A 24 30.05 16.72 -21.77
C GLY A 24 28.84 15.92 -22.26
N VAL A 25 28.81 15.58 -23.56
CA VAL A 25 27.76 14.73 -24.15
C VAL A 25 27.81 13.32 -23.58
N ALA A 26 28.99 12.70 -23.50
CA ALA A 26 29.17 11.38 -22.91
C ALA A 26 28.74 11.33 -21.45
N GLN A 27 29.07 12.35 -20.66
CA GLN A 27 28.63 12.45 -19.26
C GLN A 27 27.11 12.60 -19.15
N SER A 28 26.49 13.41 -20.01
CA SER A 28 25.03 13.60 -20.03
C SER A 28 24.26 12.37 -20.51
N ALA A 29 24.93 11.44 -21.18
CA ALA A 29 24.36 10.21 -21.70
C ALA A 29 24.36 9.07 -20.67
N LEU A 30 25.13 9.20 -19.59
CA LEU A 30 25.16 8.20 -18.53
C LEU A 30 24.13 8.57 -17.46
N TYR A 31 23.35 7.59 -17.03
CA TYR A 31 22.48 7.69 -15.87
C TYR A 31 22.57 6.43 -15.03
N ASN A 32 22.38 6.60 -13.73
CA ASN A 32 22.44 5.50 -12.78
C ASN A 32 21.03 5.19 -12.27
N VAL A 33 20.73 3.91 -12.14
CA VAL A 33 19.54 3.40 -11.46
C VAL A 33 20.01 2.73 -10.18
N ASP A 34 19.59 3.30 -9.05
CA ASP A 34 19.96 2.80 -7.74
C ASP A 34 19.27 1.47 -7.41
N GLY A 35 19.88 0.70 -6.50
CA GLY A 35 19.30 -0.56 -6.02
C GLY A 35 17.93 -0.35 -5.38
N GLY A 36 16.94 -1.13 -5.81
CA GLY A 36 15.54 -0.97 -5.39
C GLY A 36 14.75 0.09 -6.17
N GLN A 37 15.32 0.63 -7.25
CA GLN A 37 14.59 1.39 -8.26
C GLN A 37 14.60 0.66 -9.60
N ARG A 38 13.67 1.07 -10.47
CA ARG A 38 13.60 0.67 -11.88
C ARG A 38 13.31 1.89 -12.73
N ALA A 39 13.90 1.95 -13.90
CA ALA A 39 13.69 3.07 -14.82
C ALA A 39 12.80 2.65 -15.99
N VAL A 40 11.81 3.49 -16.29
CA VAL A 40 11.06 3.47 -17.54
C VAL A 40 11.62 4.56 -18.43
N ILE A 41 11.93 4.25 -19.68
CA ILE A 41 12.53 5.21 -20.60
C ILE A 41 11.45 5.87 -21.44
N PHE A 42 11.35 7.19 -21.33
CA PHE A 42 10.54 8.01 -22.23
C PHE A 42 11.41 8.52 -23.37
N ASP A 43 11.05 8.17 -24.60
CA ASP A 43 11.65 8.66 -25.83
C ASP A 43 10.76 9.75 -26.44
N ARG A 44 11.36 10.88 -26.86
CA ARG A 44 10.62 11.99 -27.45
C ARG A 44 9.90 11.61 -28.76
N PHE A 45 10.45 10.65 -29.52
CA PHE A 45 9.92 10.29 -30.83
C PHE A 45 8.98 9.07 -30.78
N ALA A 46 9.32 8.08 -29.95
CA ALA A 46 8.58 6.83 -29.85
C ALA A 46 7.63 6.76 -28.64
N GLY A 47 7.73 7.71 -27.71
CA GLY A 47 6.99 7.68 -26.45
C GLY A 47 7.64 6.78 -25.40
N VAL A 48 6.82 6.20 -24.52
CA VAL A 48 7.30 5.34 -23.43
C VAL A 48 7.69 3.98 -23.98
N LYS A 49 8.91 3.52 -23.67
CA LYS A 49 9.37 2.17 -24.04
C LYS A 49 8.81 1.12 -23.07
N ASP A 50 8.49 -0.05 -23.60
CA ASP A 50 7.99 -1.20 -22.82
C ASP A 50 9.09 -1.87 -21.98
N GLU A 51 10.35 -1.65 -22.31
CA GLU A 51 11.46 -2.23 -21.57
C GLU A 51 11.73 -1.47 -20.27
N VAL A 52 11.78 -2.23 -19.18
CA VAL A 52 12.09 -1.73 -17.85
C VAL A 52 13.57 -1.97 -17.56
N VAL A 53 14.27 -0.88 -17.27
CA VAL A 53 15.70 -0.91 -17.03
C VAL A 53 15.96 -1.18 -15.54
N GLY A 54 16.80 -2.19 -15.30
CA GLY A 54 17.24 -2.62 -13.97
C GLY A 54 18.22 -1.65 -13.30
N GLU A 55 18.69 -2.03 -12.11
CA GLU A 55 19.76 -1.32 -11.41
C GLU A 55 21.07 -1.32 -12.23
N GLY A 56 21.89 -0.28 -12.04
CA GLY A 56 23.17 -0.11 -12.71
C GLY A 56 23.30 1.20 -13.50
N THR A 57 24.47 1.40 -14.09
CA THR A 57 24.75 2.53 -14.99
C THR A 57 24.35 2.17 -16.41
N HIS A 58 23.47 2.97 -16.98
CA HIS A 58 22.92 2.76 -18.32
C HIS A 58 23.19 3.98 -19.19
N PHE A 59 23.14 3.76 -20.50
CA PHE A 59 23.33 4.80 -21.50
C PHE A 59 21.98 5.23 -22.07
N LEU A 60 21.74 6.54 -22.13
CA LEU A 60 20.60 7.14 -22.81
C LEU A 60 21.09 8.16 -23.83
N ILE A 61 20.26 8.45 -24.82
CA ILE A 61 20.53 9.52 -25.77
C ILE A 61 20.11 10.85 -25.12
N PRO A 62 21.05 11.76 -24.81
CA PRO A 62 20.72 13.05 -24.20
C PRO A 62 19.68 13.79 -25.05
N TRP A 63 18.79 14.55 -24.41
CA TRP A 63 17.71 15.36 -25.04
C TRP A 63 16.54 14.57 -25.65
N VAL A 64 16.78 13.38 -26.17
CA VAL A 64 15.77 12.51 -26.78
C VAL A 64 15.12 11.60 -25.74
N GLN A 65 15.93 10.98 -24.89
CA GLN A 65 15.49 10.03 -23.89
C GLN A 65 15.55 10.62 -22.49
N LYS A 66 14.52 10.33 -21.68
CA LYS A 66 14.43 10.72 -20.28
C LYS A 66 14.13 9.48 -19.43
N PRO A 67 14.94 9.17 -18.40
CA PRO A 67 14.65 8.08 -17.51
C PRO A 67 13.64 8.54 -16.46
N ILE A 68 12.61 7.74 -16.24
CA ILE A 68 11.60 7.94 -15.20
C ILE A 68 11.82 6.86 -14.16
N LEU A 69 12.29 7.25 -12.99
CA LEU A 69 12.63 6.34 -11.91
C LEU A 69 11.38 6.02 -11.08
N PHE A 70 11.15 4.72 -10.89
CA PHE A 70 10.14 4.18 -9.99
C PHE A 70 10.82 3.49 -8.82
N ASP A 71 10.34 3.76 -7.61
CA ASP A 71 10.68 2.97 -6.45
C ASP A 71 9.87 1.67 -6.45
N ILE A 72 10.57 0.53 -6.40
CA ILE A 72 9.96 -0.80 -6.36
C ILE A 72 9.94 -1.40 -4.95
N ARG A 73 10.37 -0.63 -3.94
CA ARG A 73 10.33 -1.04 -2.53
C ARG A 73 8.90 -0.96 -1.99
N SER A 74 8.64 -1.81 -1.00
CA SER A 74 7.37 -1.82 -0.29
C SER A 74 7.23 -0.53 0.52
N THR A 75 6.17 0.23 0.23
CA THR A 75 5.86 1.48 0.92
C THR A 75 4.57 1.33 1.71
N PRO A 76 4.53 1.78 2.98
CA PRO A 76 3.32 1.71 3.78
C PRO A 76 2.39 2.88 3.45
N ARG A 77 1.09 2.60 3.35
CA ARG A 77 0.04 3.62 3.25
C ARG A 77 -1.11 3.28 4.19
N ALA A 78 -1.57 4.27 4.95
CA ALA A 78 -2.76 4.15 5.77
C ALA A 78 -3.94 4.81 5.06
N ILE A 79 -5.05 4.09 4.93
CA ILE A 79 -6.30 4.58 4.34
C ILE A 79 -7.42 4.32 5.33
N SER A 80 -8.16 5.38 5.68
CA SER A 80 -9.36 5.29 6.50
C SER A 80 -10.62 5.51 5.67
N THR A 81 -11.67 4.77 5.99
CA THR A 81 -12.98 4.91 5.35
C THR A 81 -14.10 4.60 6.34
N ILE A 82 -15.27 5.13 6.04
CA ILE A 82 -16.50 4.85 6.79
C ILE A 82 -17.42 4.08 5.85
N THR A 83 -17.89 2.92 6.29
CA THR A 83 -18.75 2.03 5.51
C THR A 83 -19.86 1.45 6.38
N GLY A 84 -20.96 1.04 5.73
CA GLY A 84 -22.03 0.29 6.39
C GLY A 84 -21.71 -1.19 6.47
N SER A 85 -22.01 -1.81 7.61
CA SER A 85 -22.07 -3.27 7.77
C SER A 85 -23.42 -3.84 7.32
N LYS A 86 -23.55 -5.17 7.34
CA LYS A 86 -24.76 -5.90 6.95
C LYS A 86 -26.00 -5.53 7.79
N ASP A 87 -25.80 -5.17 9.06
CA ASP A 87 -26.81 -4.69 10.01
C ASP A 87 -27.03 -3.16 9.97
N LEU A 88 -26.57 -2.51 8.89
CA LEU A 88 -26.72 -1.07 8.65
C LEU A 88 -26.05 -0.18 9.71
N GLN A 89 -25.03 -0.69 10.41
CA GLN A 89 -24.23 0.12 11.32
C GLN A 89 -23.10 0.83 10.57
N ASN A 90 -22.81 2.07 10.97
CA ASN A 90 -21.65 2.80 10.47
C ASN A 90 -20.38 2.30 11.16
N VAL A 91 -19.40 1.92 10.36
CA VAL A 91 -18.13 1.35 10.81
C VAL A 91 -16.99 2.16 10.20
N SER A 92 -16.13 2.68 11.06
CA SER A 92 -14.91 3.37 10.67
C SER A 92 -13.75 2.38 10.69
N ILE A 93 -13.13 2.18 9.54
CA ILE A 93 -12.06 1.20 9.34
C ILE A 93 -10.84 1.92 8.79
N THR A 94 -9.69 1.70 9.44
CA THR A 94 -8.39 2.11 8.93
C THR A 94 -7.60 0.88 8.54
N LEU A 95 -7.16 0.83 7.28
CA LEU A 95 -6.26 -0.18 6.76
C LEU A 95 -4.85 0.41 6.63
N ARG A 96 -3.85 -0.38 7.00
CA ARG A 96 -2.45 -0.19 6.60
C ARG A 96 -2.14 -1.20 5.51
N ILE A 97 -1.71 -0.68 4.36
CA ILE A 97 -1.40 -1.44 3.16
C ILE A 97 0.08 -1.22 2.85
N LEU A 98 0.85 -2.30 2.72
CA LEU A 98 2.20 -2.30 2.15
C LEU A 98 2.07 -2.62 0.67
N HIS A 99 2.47 -1.68 -0.18
CA HIS A 99 2.36 -1.83 -1.62
C HIS A 99 3.66 -1.54 -2.34
N ARG A 100 3.80 -2.14 -3.53
CA ARG A 100 4.85 -1.84 -4.49
C ARG A 100 4.32 -2.04 -5.92
N PRO A 101 4.85 -1.32 -6.91
CA PRO A 101 4.44 -1.52 -8.29
C PRO A 101 5.09 -2.79 -8.86
N ASP A 102 4.39 -3.48 -9.74
CA ASP A 102 4.95 -4.62 -10.48
C ASP A 102 6.03 -4.13 -11.47
N PRO A 103 7.30 -4.56 -11.32
CA PRO A 103 8.37 -4.15 -12.21
C PRO A 103 8.10 -4.41 -13.70
N THR A 104 7.31 -5.44 -14.02
CA THR A 104 7.02 -5.80 -15.43
C THR A 104 5.99 -4.90 -16.08
N LYS A 105 5.16 -4.21 -15.28
CA LYS A 105 4.04 -3.39 -15.75
C LYS A 105 4.27 -1.88 -15.57
N LEU A 106 5.47 -1.46 -15.17
CA LEU A 106 5.79 -0.04 -14.95
C LEU A 106 5.48 0.88 -16.14
N PRO A 107 5.74 0.50 -17.41
CA PRO A 107 5.39 1.34 -18.56
C PRO A 107 3.88 1.59 -18.63
N ASN A 108 3.08 0.55 -18.44
CA ASN A 108 1.62 0.64 -18.43
C ASN A 108 1.09 1.46 -17.25
N ILE A 109 1.69 1.33 -16.06
CA ILE A 109 1.32 2.13 -14.88
C ILE A 109 1.59 3.61 -15.15
N TYR A 110 2.76 3.94 -15.71
CA TYR A 110 3.12 5.31 -16.05
C TYR A 110 2.18 5.92 -17.10
N LEU A 111 1.84 5.17 -18.15
CA LEU A 111 0.97 5.64 -19.22
C LEU A 111 -0.48 5.86 -18.77
N ASN A 112 -1.05 4.92 -18.00
CA ASN A 112 -2.47 4.94 -17.66
C ASN A 112 -2.79 5.75 -16.39
N ILE A 113 -1.85 5.79 -15.43
CA ILE A 113 -2.11 6.35 -14.09
C ILE A 113 -1.14 7.50 -13.79
N GLY A 114 0.14 7.32 -14.13
CA GLY A 114 1.22 8.27 -13.87
C GLY A 114 2.12 7.85 -12.71
N LEU A 115 2.99 8.78 -12.28
CA LEU A 115 3.92 8.57 -11.16
C LEU A 115 3.21 8.42 -9.82
N ASP A 116 2.11 9.16 -9.61
CA ASP A 116 1.31 9.14 -8.37
C ASP A 116 0.30 7.99 -8.34
N TYR A 117 0.69 6.82 -8.85
CA TYR A 117 -0.22 5.69 -9.04
C TYR A 117 -0.88 5.25 -7.73
N ALA A 118 -0.11 5.25 -6.64
CA ALA A 118 -0.56 4.79 -5.33
C ALA A 118 -1.63 5.73 -4.76
N GLU A 119 -1.46 7.04 -4.95
CA GLU A 119 -2.36 8.06 -4.41
C GLU A 119 -3.71 8.07 -5.13
N ARG A 120 -3.68 7.82 -6.44
CA ARG A 120 -4.86 7.85 -7.29
C ARG A 120 -5.68 6.56 -7.18
N VAL A 121 -5.01 5.41 -7.16
CA VAL A 121 -5.69 4.10 -7.26
C VAL A 121 -6.06 3.54 -5.89
N LEU A 122 -5.13 3.54 -4.92
CA LEU A 122 -5.32 2.80 -3.66
C LEU A 122 -6.56 3.26 -2.88
N PRO A 123 -6.84 4.57 -2.69
CA PRO A 123 -8.03 4.99 -1.96
C PRO A 123 -9.33 4.55 -2.65
N SER A 124 -9.35 4.59 -3.98
CA SER A 124 -10.53 4.22 -4.77
C SER A 124 -10.84 2.72 -4.63
N ILE A 125 -9.86 1.86 -4.93
CA ILE A 125 -10.05 0.41 -4.84
C ILE A 125 -10.29 -0.05 -3.40
N THR A 126 -9.65 0.60 -2.43
CA THR A 126 -9.82 0.26 -1.01
C THR A 126 -11.24 0.58 -0.55
N ASN A 127 -11.77 1.75 -0.92
CA ASN A 127 -13.15 2.12 -0.61
C ASN A 127 -14.17 1.19 -1.30
N GLU A 128 -13.94 0.82 -2.55
CA GLU A 128 -14.78 -0.13 -3.29
C GLU A 128 -14.82 -1.50 -2.59
N VAL A 129 -13.64 -2.08 -2.32
CA VAL A 129 -13.50 -3.41 -1.72
C VAL A 129 -14.01 -3.44 -0.29
N LEU A 130 -13.70 -2.42 0.53
CA LEU A 130 -14.19 -2.37 1.90
C LEU A 130 -15.71 -2.30 1.96
N LYS A 131 -16.35 -1.49 1.10
CA LYS A 131 -17.82 -1.45 1.00
C LYS A 131 -18.40 -2.80 0.61
N ALA A 132 -17.79 -3.50 -0.34
CA ALA A 132 -18.27 -4.81 -0.80
C ALA A 132 -18.09 -5.93 0.23
N VAL A 133 -16.97 -5.95 0.96
CA VAL A 133 -16.68 -7.01 1.94
C VAL A 133 -17.39 -6.76 3.27
N VAL A 134 -17.37 -5.52 3.78
CA VAL A 134 -17.95 -5.18 5.09
C VAL A 134 -19.48 -5.31 5.08
N ALA A 135 -20.13 -5.03 3.95
CA ALA A 135 -21.57 -5.24 3.79
C ALA A 135 -22.01 -6.72 3.91
N GLN A 136 -21.07 -7.68 3.92
CA GLN A 136 -21.36 -9.12 4.07
C GLN A 136 -21.29 -9.60 5.53
N PHE A 137 -20.72 -8.79 6.43
CA PHE A 137 -20.51 -9.15 7.83
C PHE A 137 -21.33 -8.26 8.76
N ASP A 138 -21.78 -8.86 9.85
CA ASP A 138 -22.46 -8.13 10.93
C ASP A 138 -21.41 -7.43 11.83
N ALA A 139 -21.80 -6.37 12.54
CA ALA A 139 -20.90 -5.60 13.40
C ALA A 139 -20.18 -6.47 14.44
N HIS A 140 -20.91 -7.42 15.03
CA HIS A 140 -20.37 -8.36 16.01
C HIS A 140 -19.34 -9.35 15.41
N GLU A 141 -19.55 -9.79 14.17
CA GLU A 141 -18.65 -10.73 13.49
C GLU A 141 -17.31 -10.06 13.15
N MET A 142 -17.30 -8.76 12.85
CA MET A 142 -16.06 -8.04 12.59
C MET A 142 -15.18 -7.86 13.84
N ILE A 143 -15.78 -7.91 15.04
CA ILE A 143 -15.04 -7.90 16.31
C ILE A 143 -14.52 -9.31 16.60
N THR A 144 -15.40 -10.31 16.55
CA THR A 144 -15.09 -11.68 16.98
C THR A 144 -14.28 -12.47 15.96
N GLN A 145 -14.52 -12.27 14.67
CA GLN A 145 -13.89 -12.98 13.55
C GLN A 145 -13.04 -12.04 12.69
N ARG A 146 -12.35 -11.09 13.32
CA ARG A 146 -11.54 -10.08 12.65
C ARG A 146 -10.52 -10.66 11.66
N GLU A 147 -9.95 -11.81 11.98
CA GLU A 147 -8.97 -12.49 11.12
C GLU A 147 -9.59 -12.93 9.79
N THR A 148 -10.77 -13.56 9.84
CA THR A 148 -11.52 -13.97 8.64
C THR A 148 -11.89 -12.77 7.76
N VAL A 149 -12.30 -11.67 8.39
CA VAL A 149 -12.62 -10.42 7.67
C VAL A 149 -11.35 -9.84 7.02
N SER A 150 -10.24 -9.80 7.76
CA SER A 150 -8.95 -9.32 7.26
C SER A 150 -8.47 -10.13 6.05
N GLN A 151 -8.58 -11.46 6.10
CA GLN A 151 -8.20 -12.34 5.00
C GLN A 151 -9.09 -12.12 3.76
N ARG A 152 -10.41 -11.98 3.93
CA ARG A 152 -11.31 -11.65 2.80
C ARG A 152 -10.97 -10.30 2.17
N VAL A 153 -10.74 -9.27 3.00
CA VAL A 153 -10.33 -7.94 2.50
C VAL A 153 -9.00 -8.04 1.76
N SER A 154 -8.02 -8.76 2.31
CA SER A 154 -6.71 -8.95 1.71
C SER A 154 -6.79 -9.60 0.34
N LEU A 155 -7.56 -10.70 0.21
CA LEU A 155 -7.74 -11.40 -1.05
C LEU A 155 -8.44 -10.55 -2.11
N ALA A 156 -9.55 -9.91 -1.75
CA ALA A 156 -10.31 -9.06 -2.66
C ALA A 156 -9.51 -7.83 -3.11
N LEU A 157 -8.80 -7.18 -2.19
CA LEU A 157 -7.99 -6.00 -2.48
C LEU A 157 -6.77 -6.36 -3.34
N SER A 158 -6.11 -7.48 -3.06
CA SER A 158 -4.97 -7.96 -3.85
C SER A 158 -5.37 -8.31 -5.29
N GLN A 159 -6.51 -8.98 -5.47
CA GLN A 159 -7.05 -9.26 -6.80
C GLN A 159 -7.37 -7.99 -7.58
N ARG A 160 -7.96 -6.99 -6.91
CA ARG A 160 -8.29 -5.70 -7.53
C ARG A 160 -7.04 -4.88 -7.87
N ALA A 161 -6.07 -4.83 -6.96
CA ALA A 161 -4.80 -4.13 -7.14
C ALA A 161 -3.95 -4.70 -8.28
N ALA A 162 -3.96 -6.04 -8.45
CA ALA A 162 -3.22 -6.71 -9.52
C ALA A 162 -3.67 -6.29 -10.94
N GLN A 163 -4.94 -5.90 -11.10
CA GLN A 163 -5.47 -5.38 -12.38
C GLN A 163 -4.84 -4.03 -12.76
N PHE A 164 -4.41 -3.25 -11.78
CA PHE A 164 -3.71 -1.97 -11.96
C PHE A 164 -2.19 -2.13 -11.94
N GLY A 165 -1.67 -3.36 -11.88
CA GLY A 165 -0.22 -3.62 -11.81
C GLY A 165 0.40 -3.31 -10.45
N LEU A 166 -0.40 -3.30 -9.38
CA LEU A 166 0.07 -3.10 -8.02
C LEU A 166 0.14 -4.43 -7.27
N LEU A 167 1.26 -4.64 -6.58
CA LEU A 167 1.48 -5.77 -5.70
C LEU A 167 1.30 -5.29 -4.26
N LEU A 168 0.49 -6.02 -3.50
CA LEU A 168 0.26 -5.77 -2.09
C LEU A 168 0.99 -6.85 -1.31
N ASP A 169 2.02 -6.46 -0.55
CA ASP A 169 2.83 -7.42 0.22
C ASP A 169 2.17 -7.78 1.55
N ASP A 170 1.45 -6.81 2.15
CA ASP A 170 0.74 -7.00 3.42
C ASP A 170 -0.41 -5.99 3.56
N ILE A 171 -1.51 -6.44 4.16
CA ILE A 171 -2.71 -5.65 4.40
C ILE A 171 -3.20 -5.96 5.80
N SER A 172 -3.31 -4.93 6.63
CA SER A 172 -3.73 -5.07 8.02
C SER A 172 -4.78 -4.03 8.40
N ILE A 173 -5.83 -4.48 9.08
CA ILE A 173 -6.78 -3.57 9.73
C ILE A 173 -6.09 -3.03 10.98
N THR A 174 -5.83 -1.72 11.06
CA THR A 174 -5.20 -1.11 12.23
C THR A 174 -6.23 -0.64 13.23
N HIS A 175 -7.25 0.07 12.77
CA HIS A 175 -8.33 0.60 13.59
C HIS A 175 -9.68 0.14 13.06
N LEU A 176 -10.58 -0.24 13.97
CA LEU A 176 -11.95 -0.61 13.69
C LEU A 176 -12.80 -0.07 14.82
N SER A 177 -13.69 0.87 14.50
CA SER A 177 -14.62 1.49 15.45
C SER A 177 -16.03 1.52 14.89
N PHE A 178 -16.99 1.41 15.80
CA PHE A 178 -18.41 1.46 15.50
C PHE A 178 -19.00 2.80 15.95
N GLY A 179 -20.23 3.08 15.52
CA GLY A 179 -21.02 4.16 16.09
C GLY A 179 -21.05 4.08 17.63
N ARG A 180 -21.04 5.25 18.27
CA ARG A 180 -21.01 5.36 19.74
C ARG A 180 -22.19 4.63 20.38
N GLU A 181 -23.38 4.80 19.82
CA GLU A 181 -24.63 4.19 20.29
C GLU A 181 -24.57 2.65 20.29
N PHE A 182 -23.98 2.05 19.25
CA PHE A 182 -23.80 0.60 19.17
C PHE A 182 -22.80 0.10 20.22
N THR A 183 -21.69 0.80 20.39
CA THR A 183 -20.66 0.45 21.38
C THR A 183 -21.25 0.48 22.80
N GLU A 184 -21.98 1.56 23.14
CA GLU A 184 -22.66 1.69 24.43
C GLU A 184 -23.71 0.58 24.64
N ALA A 185 -24.49 0.24 23.60
CA ALA A 185 -25.49 -0.83 23.67
C ALA A 185 -24.86 -2.22 23.89
N VAL A 186 -23.74 -2.51 23.24
CA VAL A 186 -23.00 -3.77 23.41
C VAL A 186 -22.40 -3.87 24.82
N GLU A 187 -21.80 -2.78 25.32
CA GLU A 187 -21.27 -2.73 26.68
C GLU A 187 -22.37 -2.95 27.72
N MET A 188 -23.52 -2.27 27.59
CA MET A 188 -24.67 -2.48 28.47
C MET A 188 -25.18 -3.92 28.44
N LYS A 189 -25.24 -4.54 27.26
CA LYS A 189 -25.64 -5.95 27.12
C LYS A 189 -24.64 -6.89 27.82
N GLN A 190 -23.35 -6.62 27.70
CA GLN A 190 -22.31 -7.40 28.38
C GLN A 190 -22.42 -7.29 29.90
N VAL A 191 -22.63 -6.08 30.42
CA VAL A 191 -22.82 -5.85 31.87
C VAL A 191 -24.06 -6.60 32.37
N ALA A 192 -25.20 -6.44 31.70
CA ALA A 192 -26.43 -7.13 32.09
C ALA A 192 -26.29 -8.66 32.05
N GLN A 193 -25.55 -9.20 31.08
CA GLN A 193 -25.30 -10.64 30.97
C GLN A 193 -24.39 -11.14 32.10
N GLN A 194 -23.35 -10.39 32.45
CA GLN A 194 -22.48 -10.71 33.59
C GLN A 194 -23.23 -10.64 34.93
N GLU A 195 -24.12 -9.66 35.10
CA GLU A 195 -24.97 -9.55 36.29
C GLU A 195 -25.93 -10.74 36.41
N ALA A 196 -26.54 -11.16 35.29
CA ALA A 196 -27.40 -12.34 35.26
C ALA A 196 -26.62 -13.62 35.61
N GLU A 197 -25.42 -13.82 35.05
CA GLU A 197 -24.56 -14.97 35.38
C GLU A 197 -24.17 -14.98 36.86
N LYS A 198 -23.80 -13.82 37.41
CA LYS A 198 -23.49 -13.67 38.84
C LYS A 198 -24.70 -13.99 39.72
N ALA A 199 -25.89 -13.53 39.34
CA ALA A 199 -27.13 -13.84 40.06
C ALA A 199 -27.43 -15.34 40.05
N ARG A 200 -27.28 -16.02 38.90
CA ARG A 200 -27.44 -17.48 38.79
C ARG A 200 -26.44 -18.23 39.68
N TYR A 201 -25.17 -17.83 39.66
CA TYR A 201 -24.14 -18.42 40.52
C TYR A 201 -24.44 -18.25 42.01
N LEU A 202 -24.96 -17.09 42.43
CA LEU A 202 -25.38 -16.85 43.81
C LEU A 202 -26.53 -17.77 44.24
N VAL A 203 -27.52 -17.98 43.36
CA VAL A 203 -28.64 -18.89 43.63
C VAL A 203 -28.15 -20.32 43.75
N GLU A 204 -27.33 -20.80 42.81
CA GLU A 204 -26.78 -22.15 42.83
C GLU A 204 -25.92 -22.40 44.08
N LYS A 205 -25.09 -21.42 44.45
CA LYS A 205 -24.29 -21.47 45.69
C LYS A 205 -25.19 -21.57 46.93
N ALA A 206 -26.31 -20.85 46.98
CA ALA A 206 -27.25 -20.90 48.08
C ALA A 206 -27.98 -22.26 48.17
N GLU A 207 -28.31 -22.86 47.04
CA GLU A 207 -28.88 -24.22 46.98
C GLU A 207 -27.88 -25.28 47.46
N GLN A 208 -26.63 -25.22 46.99
CA GLN A 208 -25.59 -26.14 47.44
C GLN A 208 -25.32 -26.02 48.96
N MET A 209 -25.30 -24.80 49.50
CA MET A 209 -25.18 -24.61 50.96
C MET A 209 -26.35 -25.23 51.73
N LYS A 210 -27.58 -25.12 51.22
CA LYS A 210 -28.76 -25.76 51.83
C LYS A 210 -28.63 -27.27 51.87
N ILE A 211 -28.24 -27.89 50.74
CA ILE A 211 -28.06 -29.34 50.66
C ILE A 211 -26.97 -29.78 51.65
N ALA A 212 -25.82 -29.10 51.66
CA ALA A 212 -24.73 -29.42 52.57
C ALA A 212 -25.17 -29.36 54.04
N ALA A 213 -25.95 -28.33 54.42
CA ALA A 213 -26.45 -28.18 55.79
C ALA A 213 -27.43 -29.29 56.22
N ILE A 214 -28.21 -29.85 55.29
CA ILE A 214 -29.08 -31.01 55.57
C ILE A 214 -28.22 -32.25 55.79
N THR A 215 -27.23 -32.50 54.94
CA THR A 215 -26.36 -33.68 55.03
C THR A 215 -25.50 -33.71 56.29
N THR A 216 -25.10 -32.57 56.86
CA THR A 216 -24.37 -32.54 58.14
C THR A 216 -25.27 -32.73 59.37
N ALA A 217 -26.60 -32.61 59.23
CA ALA A 217 -27.55 -32.69 60.33
C ALA A 217 -28.18 -34.09 60.48
N GLU A 218 -28.13 -34.94 59.44
CA GLU A 218 -28.43 -36.38 59.50
C GLU A 218 -27.22 -37.18 60.00
#